data_AF-A0A258GF04-F1
#
_entry.id   AF-A0A258GF04-F1
#
_cell.length_a   1.000
_cell.length_b   1.000
_cell.length_c   1.000
_cell.angle_alpha   90.00
_cell.angle_beta   90.00
_cell.angle_gamma   90.00
#
_symmetry.space_group_name_H-M   'P 1'
#
loop_
_entity.id
_entity.type
_entity.pdbx_description
1 polymer ?
#
loop_
_entity_poly.entity_id
_entity_poly.type
_entity_poly.pdbx_seq_one_letter_code
_entity_poly.pdbx_strand_id
1 'polypeptide(L)'
;MPMLNPQGSSRQNSRGFTLVELLIAIVVIAILATISVIAFNGMQDKAKLSSLMAAATNTAKRIELDKATRGNYATQLSSLRIALITTVAVSSINTAVMVPPTASLLY
;
A
#
# COMPACT_ATOMS: atom_id res chain seq x y z
N MET A 1 65.24 51.70 -15.28
CA MET A 1 65.35 50.53 -14.39
C MET A 1 63.94 50.14 -13.94
N PRO A 2 63.38 48.99 -14.39
CA PRO A 2 62.04 48.56 -13.98
C PRO A 2 62.11 47.75 -12.68
N MET A 3 61.24 48.09 -11.73
CA MET A 3 60.99 47.31 -10.53
C MET A 3 60.27 46.01 -10.87
N LEU A 4 60.75 44.90 -10.29
CA LEU A 4 60.09 43.60 -10.35
C LEU A 4 58.85 43.66 -9.45
N ASN A 5 57.66 43.50 -10.02
CA ASN A 5 56.42 43.28 -9.26
C ASN A 5 56.38 41.81 -8.81
N PRO A 6 56.48 41.50 -7.51
CA PRO A 6 56.32 40.14 -7.03
C PRO A 6 54.82 39.84 -6.96
N GLN A 7 54.32 39.09 -7.94
CA GLN A 7 52.97 38.53 -7.87
C GLN A 7 52.92 37.48 -6.75
N GLY A 8 52.38 37.87 -5.61
CA GLY A 8 52.04 36.97 -4.51
C GLY A 8 51.10 35.88 -5.01
N SER A 9 51.60 34.65 -5.07
CA SER A 9 50.85 33.48 -5.53
C SER A 9 49.84 33.07 -4.44
N SER A 10 48.57 33.40 -4.64
CA SER A 10 47.47 32.94 -3.78
C SER A 10 47.28 31.43 -3.95
N ARG A 11 47.85 30.64 -3.04
CA ARG A 11 47.64 29.18 -2.99
C ARG A 11 46.20 28.90 -2.56
N GLN A 12 45.34 28.54 -3.51
CA GLN A 12 44.02 28.00 -3.21
C GLN A 12 44.18 26.60 -2.60
N ASN A 13 43.76 26.45 -1.34
CA ASN A 13 43.82 25.19 -0.59
C ASN A 13 42.64 24.29 -1.00
N SER A 14 42.83 23.48 -2.04
CA SER A 14 41.90 22.43 -2.42
C SER A 14 41.93 21.31 -1.38
N ARG A 15 41.06 21.39 -0.39
CA ARG A 15 40.82 20.29 0.57
C ARG A 15 40.10 19.16 -0.17
N GLY A 16 40.75 18.02 -0.31
CA GLY A 16 40.17 16.82 -0.92
C GLY A 16 39.13 16.18 0.00
N PHE A 17 38.07 15.63 -0.61
CA PHE A 17 37.10 14.76 0.07
C PHE A 17 37.79 13.44 0.41
N THR A 18 37.73 13.03 1.67
CA THR A 18 38.38 11.79 2.11
C THR A 18 37.55 10.59 1.67
N LEU A 19 38.20 9.49 1.28
CA LEU A 19 37.49 8.23 1.00
C LEU A 19 36.65 7.76 2.19
N VAL A 20 37.05 8.13 3.40
CA VAL A 20 36.35 7.81 4.65
C VAL A 20 35.01 8.54 4.74
N GLU A 21 34.93 9.81 4.35
CA GLU A 21 33.67 10.56 4.32
C GLU A 21 32.64 9.92 3.39
N LEU A 22 33.09 9.41 2.24
CA LEU A 22 32.21 8.68 1.32
C LEU A 22 31.86 7.29 1.84
N LEU A 23 32.83 6.58 2.43
CA LEU A 23 32.66 5.22 2.94
C LEU A 23 31.66 5.16 4.09
N ILE A 24 31.74 6.08 5.05
CA ILE A 24 30.77 6.09 6.15
C ILE A 24 29.37 6.48 5.67
N ALA A 25 29.28 7.39 4.69
CA ALA A 25 27.99 7.82 4.14
C ALA A 25 27.21 6.64 3.53
N ILE A 26 27.87 5.81 2.70
CA ILE A 26 27.21 4.65 2.08
C ILE A 26 26.82 3.59 3.12
N VAL A 27 27.62 3.40 4.18
CA VAL A 27 27.31 2.47 5.27
C VAL A 27 26.08 2.93 6.04
N VAL A 28 25.99 4.22 6.36
CA VAL A 28 24.84 4.78 7.06
C VAL A 28 23.56 4.64 6.22
N ILE A 29 23.62 4.94 4.92
CA ILE A 29 22.47 4.78 4.02
C ILE A 29 22.04 3.30 3.94
N ALA A 30 22.98 2.35 3.88
CA ALA A 30 22.66 0.93 3.82
C ALA A 30 21.92 0.44 5.08
N ILE A 31 22.33 0.90 6.26
CA ILE A 31 21.67 0.56 7.54
C ILE A 31 20.26 1.17 7.57
N LEU A 32 20.13 2.46 7.24
CA LEU A 32 18.83 3.15 7.25
C LEU A 32 17.84 2.55 6.25
N ALA A 33 18.30 2.20 5.04
CA ALA A 33 17.47 1.58 4.02
C ALA A 33 16.93 0.22 4.49
N THR A 34 17.78 -0.61 5.09
CA THR A 34 17.39 -1.94 5.58
C THR A 34 16.29 -1.86 6.64
N ILE A 35 16.45 -0.98 7.63
CA ILE A 35 15.45 -0.78 8.70
C ILE A 35 14.13 -0.27 8.10
N SER A 36 14.21 0.67 7.15
CA SER A 36 13.03 1.28 6.51
C SER A 36 12.20 0.26 5.73
N VAL A 37 12.84 -0.66 5.01
CA VAL A 37 12.14 -1.71 4.23
C VAL A 37 11.36 -2.65 5.15
N ILE A 38 11.96 -3.12 6.23
CA ILE A 38 11.30 -4.04 7.17
C ILE A 38 10.11 -3.36 7.84
N ALA A 39 10.26 -2.10 8.26
CA ALA A 39 9.17 -1.32 8.84
C ALA A 39 8.04 -1.08 7.83
N PHE A 40 8.36 -0.78 6.57
CA PHE A 40 7.38 -0.53 5.52
C PHE A 40 6.55 -1.78 5.18
N ASN A 41 7.18 -2.96 5.13
CA ASN A 41 6.45 -4.22 4.94
C ASN A 41 5.49 -4.49 6.10
N GLY A 42 5.93 -4.35 7.35
CA GLY A 42 5.05 -4.52 8.52
C GLY A 42 3.92 -3.48 8.60
N MET A 43 4.16 -2.24 8.16
CA MET A 43 3.12 -1.20 8.08
C MET A 43 2.07 -1.47 7.00
N GLN A 44 2.46 -1.98 5.83
CA GLN A 44 1.52 -2.38 4.78
C GLN A 44 0.58 -3.48 5.24
N ASP A 45 1.10 -4.51 5.93
CA ASP A 45 0.27 -5.60 6.46
C ASP A 45 -0.72 -5.10 7.50
N LYS A 46 -0.29 -4.20 8.40
CA LYS A 46 -1.18 -3.55 9.38
C LYS A 46 -2.24 -2.67 8.70
N ALA A 47 -1.86 -1.89 7.69
CA ALA A 47 -2.79 -1.05 6.93
C ALA A 47 -3.82 -1.91 6.18
N LYS A 48 -3.39 -3.02 5.58
CA LYS A 48 -4.27 -3.99 4.92
C LYS A 48 -5.23 -4.63 5.91
N LEU A 49 -4.75 -5.10 7.06
CA LEU A 49 -5.61 -5.66 8.10
C LEU A 49 -6.62 -4.63 8.62
N SER A 50 -6.18 -3.40 8.86
CA SER A 50 -7.05 -2.29 9.28
C SER A 50 -8.11 -1.98 8.22
N SER A 51 -7.74 -1.95 6.94
CA SER A 51 -8.67 -1.75 5.82
C SER A 51 -9.69 -2.89 5.73
N LEU A 52 -9.26 -4.15 5.91
CA LEU A 52 -10.16 -5.30 5.92
C LEU A 52 -11.13 -5.26 7.12
N MET A 53 -10.64 -4.93 8.32
CA MET A 53 -11.50 -4.76 9.49
C MET A 53 -12.51 -3.61 9.28
N ALA A 54 -12.08 -2.49 8.69
CA ALA A 54 -12.96 -1.39 8.34
C ALA A 54 -14.01 -1.81 7.29
N ALA A 55 -13.62 -2.55 6.26
CA ALA A 55 -14.54 -3.07 5.26
C ALA A 55 -15.56 -4.04 5.86
N ALA A 56 -15.12 -4.95 6.74
CA ALA A 56 -16.00 -5.91 7.41
C ALA A 56 -17.00 -5.22 8.35
N THR A 57 -16.54 -4.26 9.16
CA THR A 57 -17.42 -3.49 10.06
C THR A 57 -18.39 -2.61 9.29
N ASN A 58 -17.96 -1.97 8.22
CA ASN A 58 -18.85 -1.21 7.33
C ASN A 58 -19.88 -2.12 6.67
N THR A 59 -19.48 -3.32 6.26
CA THR A 59 -20.38 -4.34 5.72
C THR A 59 -21.43 -4.77 6.74
N ALA A 60 -21.02 -5.11 7.96
CA ALA A 60 -21.93 -5.48 9.05
C ALA A 60 -22.96 -4.36 9.33
N LYS A 61 -22.50 -3.11 9.43
CA LYS A 61 -23.38 -1.95 9.60
C LYS A 61 -24.37 -1.79 8.46
N ARG A 62 -23.93 -1.99 7.21
CA ARG A 62 -24.81 -1.92 6.03
C ARG A 62 -25.87 -3.01 6.07
N ILE A 63 -25.51 -4.24 6.45
CA ILE A 63 -26.45 -5.36 6.61
C ILE A 63 -27.50 -5.05 7.67
N GLU A 64 -27.08 -4.45 8.79
CA GLU A 64 -27.97 -4.08 9.88
C GLU A 64 -28.92 -2.94 9.48
N LEU A 65 -28.41 -1.89 8.85
CA LEU A 65 -29.23 -0.80 8.29
C LEU A 65 -30.25 -1.31 7.27
N ASP A 66 -29.81 -2.27 6.47
CA ASP A 66 -30.64 -2.86 5.44
C ASP A 66 -31.76 -3.74 6.02
N LYS A 67 -31.46 -4.53 7.05
CA LYS A 67 -32.49 -5.19 7.86
C LYS A 67 -33.44 -4.20 8.51
N ALA A 68 -32.93 -3.09 9.05
CA ALA A 68 -33.77 -2.06 9.66
C ALA A 68 -34.72 -1.41 8.63
N THR A 69 -34.32 -1.34 7.36
CA THR A 69 -35.13 -0.74 6.29
C THR A 69 -36.09 -1.75 5.66
N ARG A 70 -35.67 -3.00 5.45
CA ARG A 70 -36.42 -4.03 4.71
C ARG A 70 -37.10 -5.07 5.61
N GLY A 71 -36.89 -5.01 6.92
CA GLY A 71 -37.39 -5.99 7.90
C GLY A 71 -36.63 -7.33 7.91
N ASN A 72 -35.86 -7.64 6.87
CA ASN A 72 -35.13 -8.90 6.70
C ASN A 72 -33.68 -8.64 6.25
N TYR A 73 -32.78 -9.58 6.55
CA TYR A 73 -31.40 -9.51 6.07
C TYR A 73 -31.33 -9.70 4.56
N ALA A 74 -30.46 -8.93 3.90
CA ALA A 74 -30.13 -9.16 2.49
C ALA A 74 -29.52 -10.56 2.29
N THR A 75 -30.16 -11.37 1.48
CA THR A 75 -29.69 -12.71 1.09
C THR A 75 -28.80 -12.71 -0.15
N GLN A 76 -28.68 -11.57 -0.84
CA GLN A 76 -27.90 -11.41 -2.06
C GLN A 76 -26.87 -10.28 -1.92
N LEU A 77 -25.60 -10.57 -2.25
CA LEU A 77 -24.49 -9.61 -2.23
C LEU A 77 -24.78 -8.35 -3.05
N SER A 78 -25.51 -8.47 -4.16
CA SER A 78 -25.93 -7.36 -5.03
C SER A 78 -26.85 -6.34 -4.34
N SER A 79 -27.56 -6.78 -3.29
CA SER A 79 -28.45 -5.94 -2.49
C SER A 79 -27.70 -5.18 -1.40
N LEU A 80 -26.52 -5.68 -1.00
CA LEU A 80 -25.62 -4.95 -0.12
C LEU A 80 -24.80 -3.98 -0.99
N ARG A 81 -25.19 -2.70 -0.99
CA ARG A 81 -24.41 -1.60 -1.59
C ARG A 81 -23.14 -1.28 -0.76
N ILE A 82 -22.39 -2.31 -0.40
CA ILE A 82 -21.02 -2.17 0.08
C ILE A 82 -20.23 -1.71 -1.13
N ALA A 83 -19.38 -0.70 -0.96
CA ALA A 83 -18.38 -0.34 -1.96
C ALA A 83 -17.38 -1.50 -2.07
N LEU A 84 -17.79 -2.57 -2.73
CA LEU A 84 -16.98 -3.69 -3.13
C LEU A 84 -15.94 -3.09 -4.07
N ILE A 85 -14.68 -3.07 -3.62
CA ILE A 85 -13.46 -2.67 -4.35
C ILE A 85 -13.71 -2.73 -5.86
N THR A 86 -14.10 -1.59 -6.44
CA THR A 86 -14.61 -1.45 -7.82
C THR A 86 -13.49 -1.53 -8.85
N THR A 87 -12.50 -2.40 -8.67
CA THR A 87 -11.44 -2.51 -9.69
C THR A 87 -11.07 -3.92 -10.09
N VAL A 88 -11.39 -4.97 -9.33
CA VAL A 88 -11.14 -6.34 -9.80
C VAL A 88 -12.18 -7.31 -9.23
N ALA A 89 -12.83 -8.08 -10.11
CA ALA A 89 -13.50 -9.34 -9.82
C ALA A 89 -14.98 -9.37 -9.35
N VAL A 90 -15.85 -8.46 -9.79
CA VAL A 90 -17.31 -8.82 -9.87
C VAL A 90 -17.56 -9.81 -11.02
N SER A 91 -16.66 -9.85 -12.01
CA SER A 91 -16.69 -10.83 -13.09
C SER A 91 -16.28 -12.25 -12.66
N SER A 92 -15.64 -12.45 -11.50
CA SER A 92 -15.15 -13.76 -11.07
C SER A 92 -16.06 -14.48 -10.06
N ILE A 93 -17.16 -13.87 -9.63
CA ILE A 93 -18.12 -14.49 -8.71
C ILE A 93 -19.27 -15.18 -9.49
N ASN A 94 -19.44 -14.89 -10.78
CA ASN A 94 -20.52 -15.44 -11.60
C ASN A 94 -20.21 -16.78 -12.30
N THR A 95 -19.24 -17.56 -11.83
CA THR A 95 -18.85 -18.84 -12.46
C THR A 95 -18.50 -19.96 -11.47
N ALA A 96 -19.32 -20.18 -10.44
CA ALA A 96 -19.26 -21.45 -9.69
C ALA A 96 -20.52 -21.81 -8.88
N VAL A 97 -21.73 -21.60 -9.40
CA VAL A 97 -22.89 -22.41 -8.98
C VAL A 97 -23.81 -22.64 -10.18
N MET A 98 -23.46 -23.60 -11.04
CA MET A 98 -24.50 -24.33 -11.76
C MET A 98 -25.26 -25.14 -10.71
N VAL A 99 -26.42 -24.66 -10.26
CA VAL A 99 -27.41 -25.54 -9.66
C VAL A 99 -27.93 -26.39 -10.83
N PRO A 100 -27.71 -27.71 -10.85
CA PRO A 100 -28.30 -28.54 -11.89
C PRO A 100 -29.82 -28.31 -11.87
N PRO A 101 -30.49 -28.17 -13.03
CA PRO A 101 -31.94 -28.07 -13.05
C PRO A 101 -32.48 -29.32 -12.36
N THR A 102 -33.09 -29.16 -11.18
CA THR A 102 -33.75 -30.26 -10.47
C THR A 102 -34.77 -30.84 -11.44
N ALA A 103 -34.55 -32.08 -11.85
CA ALA A 103 -35.46 -32.83 -12.69
C ALA A 103 -36.88 -32.70 -12.13
N SER A 104 -37.80 -32.21 -12.95
CA SER A 104 -39.24 -32.36 -12.73
C SER A 104 -39.56 -33.85 -12.79
N LEU A 105 -39.45 -34.53 -11.65
CA LEU A 105 -39.98 -35.87 -11.50
C LEU A 105 -41.48 -35.77 -11.28
N LEU A 106 -42.17 -36.50 -12.15
CA LEU A 106 -43.61 -36.49 -12.37
C LEU A 106 -44.41 -36.71 -11.08
N TYR A 107 -45.26 -35.73 -10.77
CA TYR A 107 -46.62 -35.93 -10.31
C TYR A 107 -47.46 -34.71 -10.70
#